data_AF-A0A924K5K1-F1
#
_entry.id   AF-A0A924K5K1-F1
#
_cell.length_a   1.000
_cell.length_b   1.000
_cell.length_c   1.000
_cell.angle_alpha   90.00
_cell.angle_beta   90.00
_cell.angle_gamma   90.00
#
_symmetry.space_group_name_H-M   'P 1'
#
loop_
_entity.id
_entity.type
_entity.pdbx_description
1 polymer ?
#
loop_
_entity_poly.entity_id
_entity_poly.type
_entity_poly.pdbx_seq_one_letter_code
_entity_poly.pdbx_strand_id
1 'polypeptide(L)' 'MSKQPVTNLIHHPYTPPAGFSAPQPGVYKASTIIFANVAAMRSRDWQTKSGYTYGLHGTPTTF' A
#
# COMPACT_ATOMS: atom_id res chain seq x y z
N MET A 1 -13.29 -24.64 -7.22
CA MET A 1 -14.33 -23.69 -7.68
C MET A 1 -13.64 -22.39 -8.07
N SER A 2 -13.87 -21.90 -9.28
CA SER A 2 -13.39 -20.57 -9.68
C SER A 2 -14.12 -19.50 -8.84
N LYS A 3 -13.40 -18.48 -8.37
CA LYS A 3 -13.95 -17.42 -7.52
C LYS A 3 -14.85 -16.54 -8.39
N GLN A 4 -16.14 -16.45 -8.03
CA GLN A 4 -17.12 -15.71 -8.82
C GLN A 4 -16.72 -14.22 -8.89
N PRO A 5 -16.84 -13.54 -10.06
CA PRO A 5 -16.45 -12.13 -10.20
C PRO A 5 -17.09 -11.20 -9.15
N VAL A 6 -18.36 -11.46 -8.81
CA VAL A 6 -19.09 -10.68 -7.79
C VAL A 6 -18.49 -10.81 -6.39
N THR A 7 -17.92 -11.97 -6.04
CA THR A 7 -17.26 -12.22 -4.76
C THR A 7 -15.96 -11.41 -4.66
N ASN A 8 -15.27 -11.19 -5.79
CA ASN A 8 -14.01 -10.44 -5.81
C ASN A 8 -14.20 -8.93 -5.61
N LEU A 9 -15.40 -8.40 -5.87
CA LEU A 9 -15.69 -6.99 -5.64
C LEU A 9 -15.65 -6.60 -4.16
N ILE A 10 -15.97 -7.54 -3.27
CA ILE A 10 -16.07 -7.30 -1.82
C ILE A 10 -14.88 -7.90 -1.06
N HIS A 11 -14.42 -9.09 -1.46
CA HIS A 11 -13.37 -9.81 -0.75
C HIS A 11 -11.98 -9.49 -1.30
N HIS A 12 -11.45 -8.33 -0.89
CA HIS A 12 -10.07 -7.95 -1.14
C HIS A 12 -9.09 -8.92 -0.45
N PRO A 13 -7.97 -9.33 -1.08
CA PRO A 13 -7.01 -10.29 -0.51
C PRO A 13 -6.14 -9.74 0.64
N TYR A 14 -6.44 -8.53 1.13
CA TYR A 14 -5.63 -7.90 2.18
C TYR A 14 -5.79 -8.68 3.48
N THR A 15 -4.66 -8.93 4.15
CA THR A 15 -4.63 -9.59 5.45
C THR A 15 -4.12 -8.60 6.49
N PRO A 16 -4.94 -8.22 7.49
CA PRO A 16 -4.49 -7.37 8.58
C PRO A 16 -3.47 -8.09 9.48
N PRO A 17 -2.71 -7.35 10.29
CA PRO A 17 -1.88 -7.95 11.33
C PRO A 17 -2.68 -8.85 12.28
N ALA A 18 -2.02 -9.87 12.83
CA ALA A 18 -2.63 -10.79 13.77
C ALA A 18 -3.26 -10.05 14.97
N GLY A 19 -4.47 -10.46 15.37
CA GLY A 19 -5.21 -9.84 16.48
C GLY A 19 -6.08 -8.63 16.10
N PHE A 20 -6.06 -8.19 14.84
CA PHE A 20 -6.91 -7.11 14.34
C PHE A 20 -7.77 -7.58 13.15
N SER A 21 -9.06 -7.28 13.16
CA SER A 21 -9.98 -7.60 12.05
C SER A 21 -10.91 -6.43 11.80
N ALA A 22 -10.98 -5.98 10.54
CA ALA A 22 -11.89 -4.92 10.10
C ALA A 22 -12.36 -5.22 8.67
N PRO A 23 -13.61 -4.86 8.31
CA PRO A 23 -14.08 -4.99 6.93
C PRO A 23 -13.30 -4.14 5.93
N GLN A 24 -12.79 -2.99 6.37
CA GLN A 24 -12.05 -2.04 5.55
C GLN A 24 -10.53 -2.23 5.74
N PRO A 25 -9.72 -2.14 4.66
CA PRO A 25 -8.27 -2.09 4.78
C PRO A 25 -7.81 -0.77 5.43
N GLY A 26 -6.55 -0.73 5.87
CA GLY A 26 -5.96 0.48 6.45
C GLY A 26 -5.88 1.65 5.47
N VAL A 27 -6.11 2.87 5.96
CA VAL A 27 -5.95 4.11 5.19
C VAL A 27 -4.64 4.79 5.61
N TYR A 28 -3.67 4.81 4.71
CA TYR A 28 -2.32 5.33 4.94
C TYR A 28 -2.24 6.76 4.42
N LYS A 29 -2.51 7.74 5.30
CA LYS A 29 -2.37 9.16 4.98
C LYS A 29 -0.94 9.61 5.25
N ALA A 30 -0.25 10.04 4.21
CA ALA A 30 1.10 10.57 4.33
C ALA A 30 1.36 11.58 3.22
N SER A 31 2.04 12.68 3.55
CA SER A 31 2.71 13.54 2.56
C SER A 31 4.15 13.09 2.33
N THR A 32 4.84 12.60 3.37
CA THR A 32 6.25 12.18 3.31
C THR A 32 6.41 10.70 3.65
N ILE A 33 7.38 10.03 3.03
CA ILE A 33 7.80 8.67 3.36
C ILE A 33 9.13 8.71 4.12
N ILE A 34 9.20 7.99 5.24
CA ILE A 34 10.41 7.90 6.05
C ILE A 34 11.25 6.72 5.56
N PHE A 35 12.54 6.97 5.32
CA PHE A 35 13.51 5.95 4.93
C PHE A 35 14.39 5.57 6.12
N ALA A 36 14.79 4.30 6.20
CA ALA A 36 15.66 3.81 7.26
C ALA A 36 17.03 4.51 7.28
N ASN A 37 17.52 4.96 6.12
CA ASN A 37 18.76 5.73 5.98
C ASN A 37 18.81 6.46 4.61
N VAL A 38 19.83 7.31 4.45
CA VAL A 38 20.04 8.13 3.23
C VAL A 38 20.33 7.29 1.99
N ALA A 39 21.03 6.15 2.14
CA ALA A 39 21.30 5.26 1.01
C ALA A 39 20.00 4.65 0.46
N ALA A 40 19.10 4.20 1.34
CA ALA A 40 17.77 3.72 0.96
C ALA A 40 16.96 4.80 0.25
N MET A 41 16.96 6.04 0.75
CA MET A 41 16.30 7.18 0.10
C MET A 41 16.83 7.42 -1.32
N ARG A 42 18.16 7.45 -1.50
CA ARG A 42 18.79 7.72 -2.81
C ARG A 42 18.60 6.60 -3.83
N SER A 43 18.43 5.36 -3.37
CA SER A 43 18.22 4.21 -4.26
C SER A 43 16.83 4.17 -4.91
N ARG A 44 15.89 5.01 -4.46
CA ARG A 44 14.53 5.04 -4.98
C ARG A 44 14.42 6.07 -6.09
N ASP A 45 14.03 5.57 -7.26
CA ASP A 45 13.73 6.41 -8.41
C ASP A 45 12.28 6.85 -8.33
N TRP A 46 12.07 8.17 -8.19
CA TRP A 46 10.74 8.78 -8.16
C TRP A 46 10.03 8.75 -9.52
N GLN A 47 10.77 8.53 -10.62
CA GLN A 47 10.21 8.47 -11.97
C GLN A 47 9.53 7.13 -12.24
N THR A 48 9.90 6.08 -11.50
CA THR A 48 9.31 4.76 -11.64
C THR A 48 8.32 4.48 -10.51
N LYS A 49 7.16 3.90 -10.84
CA LYS A 49 6.20 3.39 -9.84
C LYS A 49 6.71 2.06 -9.25
N SER A 50 7.91 2.07 -8.68
CA SER A 50 8.55 0.88 -8.08
C SER A 50 8.49 0.88 -6.55
N GLY A 51 8.01 1.97 -5.94
CA GLY A 51 7.79 2.07 -4.51
C GLY A 51 7.28 3.45 -4.07
N TYR A 52 7.13 3.63 -2.76
CA TYR A 52 6.67 4.89 -2.17
C TYR A 52 7.83 5.83 -1.89
N THR A 53 7.74 7.07 -2.36
CA THR A 53 8.77 8.10 -2.18
C THR A 53 8.22 9.36 -1.53
N TYR A 54 7.06 9.79 -1.96
CA TYR A 54 6.31 10.92 -1.43
C TYR A 54 4.82 10.64 -1.60
N GLY A 55 3.99 11.15 -0.70
CA GLY A 55 2.54 10.93 -0.72
C GLY A 55 1.87 11.37 -2.01
N LEU A 56 2.41 12.41 -2.66
CA LEU A 56 1.98 12.85 -3.99
C LEU A 56 2.10 11.74 -5.04
N HIS A 57 3.10 10.87 -4.90
CA HIS A 57 3.37 9.76 -5.82
C HIS A 57 2.65 8.47 -5.43
N GLY A 58 2.01 8.44 -4.27
CA GLY A 58 1.19 7.33 -3.79
C GLY A 58 1.50 6.93 -2.35
N THR A 59 0.50 6.34 -1.71
CA THR A 59 0.64 5.60 -0.45
C THR A 59 0.08 4.18 -0.66
N PRO A 60 0.24 3.26 0.29
CA PRO A 60 -0.40 1.93 0.18
C PRO A 60 -1.91 1.96 -0.07
N THR A 61 -2.58 3.10 0.15
CA THR A 61 -4.01 3.26 -0.14
C THR A 61 -4.32 3.76 -1.56
N THR A 62 -3.39 4.47 -2.21
CA THR A 62 -3.66 5.18 -3.49
C THR A 62 -2.82 4.69 -4.67
N PHE A 63 -1.98 3.67 -4.46
CA PHE A 63 -1.00 3.17 -5.42
C PHE A 63 -1.51 1.96 -6.21
#